data_AF-A0A7W0CDG3-F1
#
_entry.id   AF-A0A7W0CDG3-F1
#
_cell.length_a   1.000
_cell.length_b   1.000
_cell.length_c   1.000
_cell.angle_alpha   90.00
_cell.angle_beta   90.00
_cell.angle_gamma   90.00
#
_symmetry.space_group_name_H-M   'P 1'
#
loop_
_entity.id
_entity.type
_entity.pdbx_description
1 polymer ?
#
loop_
_entity_poly.entity_id
_entity_poly.type
_entity_poly.pdbx_seq_one_letter_code
_entity_poly.pdbx_strand_id
1 'polypeptide(L)'
;MDLEECAALVRRGDHLRRQRTAATDQADEVRRAIAELKRRVTEEERDVARLESGFSGFLAGLTGSRDERLTRERAEALAAWQRLAGETERLAGLLEDLAGIERELGRLGDAHAAYPALLAARERDILERGEPNAARLAELGVLLTDVGEAIREHDEARQAGLAAQREVAAVLKLLDSARNLSGWDMLGGGLVADAFEHDRLKQAERAVWKAQRALDVFARELADLGIRAKPTLPEVDTRWFVDTFFDNIITDAMKHDRIKQTQRGVQEVARWAERMLAAIVNGREAAARDRLRLLSERERLLVSPGAD
;
A
#
# COMPACT_ATOMS: atom_id res chain seq x y z
N MET A 1 -24.54 10.05 30.60
CA MET A 1 -23.54 9.05 30.21
C MET A 1 -22.26 9.39 30.93
N ASP A 2 -21.87 8.56 31.89
CA ASP A 2 -20.56 8.68 32.53
C ASP A 2 -19.45 8.10 31.64
N LEU A 3 -18.20 8.25 32.06
CA LEU A 3 -17.05 7.83 31.26
C LEU A 3 -16.99 6.29 31.10
N GLU A 4 -17.39 5.53 32.11
CA GLU A 4 -17.35 4.06 32.09
C GLU A 4 -18.41 3.49 31.14
N GLU A 5 -19.63 4.02 31.20
CA GLU A 5 -20.73 3.70 30.30
C GLU A 5 -20.36 4.05 28.85
N CYS A 6 -19.78 5.23 28.61
CA CYS A 6 -19.29 5.61 27.29
C CYS A 6 -18.18 4.68 26.80
N ALA A 7 -17.23 4.31 27.66
CA ALA A 7 -16.14 3.40 27.33
C ALA A 7 -16.68 2.00 26.95
N ALA A 8 -17.71 1.51 27.66
CA ALA A 8 -18.36 0.24 27.33
C ALA A 8 -19.06 0.29 25.97
N LEU A 9 -19.77 1.37 25.66
CA LEU A 9 -20.41 1.59 24.35
C LEU A 9 -19.38 1.67 23.22
N VAL A 10 -18.25 2.36 23.42
CA VAL A 10 -17.15 2.42 22.44
C VAL A 10 -16.57 1.03 22.19
N ARG A 11 -16.26 0.26 23.24
CA ARG A 11 -15.74 -1.12 23.11
C ARG A 11 -16.72 -2.01 22.34
N ARG A 12 -18.03 -1.90 22.62
CA ARG A 12 -19.06 -2.64 21.88
C ARG A 12 -19.10 -2.21 20.42
N GLY A 13 -19.05 -0.90 20.15
CA GLY A 13 -19.01 -0.36 18.78
C GLY A 13 -17.80 -0.84 17.99
N ASP A 14 -16.61 -0.85 18.61
CA ASP A 14 -15.39 -1.35 17.96
C ASP A 14 -15.46 -2.85 17.65
N HIS A 15 -16.07 -3.64 18.54
CA HIS A 15 -16.33 -5.06 18.29
C HIS A 15 -17.28 -5.25 17.09
N LEU A 16 -18.39 -4.52 17.04
CA LEU A 16 -19.35 -4.58 15.95
C LEU A 16 -18.74 -4.13 14.61
N ARG A 17 -17.92 -3.09 14.59
CA ARG A 17 -17.21 -2.67 13.37
C ARG A 17 -16.25 -3.73 12.85
N ARG A 18 -15.55 -4.44 13.73
CA ARG A 18 -14.71 -5.59 13.34
C ARG A 18 -15.53 -6.73 12.75
N GLN A 19 -16.65 -7.07 13.38
CA GLN A 19 -17.58 -8.08 12.86
C GLN A 19 -18.14 -7.69 11.49
N ARG A 20 -18.52 -6.42 11.32
CA ARG A 20 -18.98 -5.89 10.04
C ARG A 20 -17.92 -6.07 8.95
N THR A 21 -16.67 -5.68 9.20
CA THR A 21 -15.60 -5.83 8.20
C THR A 21 -15.45 -7.31 7.81
N ALA A 22 -15.40 -8.22 8.78
CA ALA A 22 -15.30 -9.65 8.50
C ALA A 22 -16.50 -10.19 7.71
N ALA A 23 -17.73 -9.81 8.06
CA ALA A 23 -18.94 -10.23 7.36
C ALA A 23 -19.02 -9.64 5.94
N THR A 24 -18.55 -8.41 5.73
CA THR A 24 -18.43 -7.80 4.39
C THR A 24 -17.44 -8.57 3.52
N ASP A 25 -16.25 -8.88 4.06
CA ASP A 25 -15.23 -9.65 3.34
C ASP A 25 -15.76 -11.04 2.93
N GLN A 26 -16.45 -11.72 3.85
CA GLN A 26 -17.13 -12.99 3.58
C GLN A 26 -18.22 -12.86 2.51
N ALA A 27 -19.04 -11.80 2.56
CA ALA A 27 -20.07 -11.57 1.57
C ALA A 27 -19.48 -11.33 0.17
N ASP A 28 -18.35 -10.61 0.09
CA ASP A 28 -17.66 -10.38 -1.17
C ASP A 28 -17.01 -11.65 -1.74
N GLU A 29 -16.47 -12.51 -0.88
CA GLU A 29 -16.00 -13.84 -1.28
C GLU A 29 -17.14 -14.70 -1.85
N VAL A 30 -18.27 -14.79 -1.12
CA VAL A 30 -19.44 -15.55 -1.56
C VAL A 30 -20.03 -14.98 -2.87
N ARG A 31 -20.06 -13.65 -3.05
CA ARG A 31 -20.49 -13.04 -4.32
C ARG A 31 -19.62 -13.46 -5.49
N ARG A 32 -18.30 -13.55 -5.30
CA ARG A 32 -17.38 -14.04 -6.34
C ARG A 32 -17.64 -15.52 -6.65
N ALA A 33 -17.84 -16.34 -5.62
CA ALA A 33 -18.19 -17.75 -5.78
C ALA A 33 -19.52 -17.94 -6.53
N ILE A 34 -20.56 -17.17 -6.19
CA ILE A 34 -21.84 -17.16 -6.91
C ILE A 34 -21.65 -16.78 -8.39
N ALA A 35 -20.82 -15.77 -8.68
CA ALA A 35 -20.56 -15.35 -10.06
C ALA A 35 -19.88 -16.46 -10.89
N GLU A 36 -18.95 -17.20 -10.29
CA GLU A 36 -18.31 -18.36 -10.92
C GLU A 36 -19.30 -19.52 -11.10
N LEU A 37 -20.07 -19.86 -10.06
CA LEU A 37 -21.08 -20.92 -10.12
C LEU A 37 -22.14 -20.63 -11.18
N LYS A 38 -22.58 -19.37 -11.35
CA LYS A 38 -23.49 -18.99 -12.42
C LYS A 38 -22.94 -19.29 -13.82
N ARG A 39 -21.63 -19.09 -14.03
CA ARG A 39 -20.97 -19.44 -15.30
C ARG A 39 -20.97 -20.95 -15.51
N ARG A 40 -20.58 -21.71 -14.48
CA ARG A 40 -20.57 -23.18 -14.53
C ARG A 40 -21.97 -23.74 -14.80
N VAL A 41 -22.99 -23.28 -14.09
CA VAL A 41 -24.40 -23.67 -14.34
C VAL A 41 -24.78 -23.43 -15.81
N THR A 42 -24.39 -22.29 -16.38
CA THR A 42 -24.66 -21.98 -17.80
C THR A 42 -23.93 -22.92 -18.76
N GLU A 43 -22.73 -23.40 -18.42
CA GLU A 43 -21.96 -24.36 -19.21
C GLU A 43 -22.60 -25.75 -19.15
N GLU A 44 -22.92 -26.25 -17.96
CA GLU A 44 -23.59 -27.53 -17.75
C GLU A 44 -24.96 -27.57 -18.47
N GLU A 45 -25.75 -26.49 -18.38
CA GLU A 45 -27.03 -26.38 -19.09
C GLU A 45 -26.87 -26.43 -20.62
N ARG A 46 -25.79 -25.85 -21.17
CA ARG A 46 -25.50 -25.92 -22.61
C ARG A 46 -25.09 -27.31 -23.05
N ASP A 47 -24.36 -28.03 -22.22
CA ASP A 47 -23.92 -29.39 -22.54
C ASP A 47 -25.08 -30.38 -22.47
N VAL A 48 -25.97 -30.23 -21.49
CA VAL A 48 -27.29 -30.90 -21.47
C VAL A 48 -28.07 -30.57 -22.73
N ALA A 49 -28.26 -29.28 -23.06
CA ALA A 49 -29.03 -28.87 -24.23
C ALA A 49 -28.45 -29.41 -25.55
N ARG A 50 -27.11 -29.44 -25.68
CA ARG A 50 -26.42 -29.97 -26.85
C ARG A 50 -26.63 -31.48 -27.02
N LEU A 51 -26.64 -32.24 -25.92
CA LEU A 51 -26.92 -33.68 -25.93
C LEU A 51 -28.41 -33.98 -26.18
N GLU A 52 -29.30 -33.07 -25.78
CA GLU A 52 -30.74 -33.15 -26.07
C GLU A 52 -31.04 -32.79 -27.54
N SER A 53 -30.43 -31.73 -28.09
CA SER A 53 -30.70 -31.22 -29.44
C SER A 53 -29.87 -31.86 -30.56
N GLY A 54 -28.66 -32.32 -30.25
CA GLY A 54 -27.65 -32.74 -31.22
C GLY A 54 -27.51 -34.25 -31.29
N PHE A 55 -28.48 -34.97 -31.87
CA PHE A 55 -28.24 -36.31 -32.44
C PHE A 55 -29.34 -36.82 -33.39
N SER A 56 -29.98 -35.96 -34.17
CA SER A 56 -31.05 -36.39 -35.10
C SER A 56 -30.55 -37.19 -36.31
N GLY A 57 -29.24 -37.21 -36.61
CA GLY A 57 -28.74 -37.74 -37.89
C GLY A 57 -27.64 -38.80 -37.87
N PHE A 58 -26.96 -39.09 -36.75
CA PHE A 58 -25.70 -39.86 -36.82
C PHE A 58 -25.55 -41.06 -35.86
N LEU A 59 -26.51 -41.38 -34.98
CA LEU A 59 -26.36 -42.54 -34.07
C LEU A 59 -27.61 -43.43 -34.01
N ALA A 60 -27.79 -44.23 -35.06
CA ALA A 60 -28.65 -45.41 -35.02
C ALA A 60 -27.95 -46.65 -34.38
N GLY A 61 -26.74 -46.50 -33.79
CA GLY A 61 -25.92 -47.64 -33.31
C GLY A 61 -25.24 -47.51 -31.94
N LEU A 62 -25.37 -46.38 -31.22
CA LEU A 62 -24.72 -46.14 -29.91
C LEU A 62 -25.69 -45.51 -28.88
N THR A 63 -26.90 -46.03 -28.76
CA THR A 63 -27.94 -45.50 -27.87
C THR A 63 -27.60 -45.65 -26.39
N GLY A 64 -26.90 -46.71 -25.98
CA GLY A 64 -26.53 -46.95 -24.57
C GLY A 64 -25.56 -45.90 -23.99
N SER A 65 -24.55 -45.47 -24.75
CA SER A 65 -23.55 -44.52 -24.25
C SER A 65 -24.03 -43.06 -24.23
N ARG A 66 -25.09 -42.73 -24.99
CA ARG A 66 -25.69 -41.39 -24.98
C ARG A 66 -26.57 -41.17 -23.75
N ASP A 67 -27.41 -42.13 -23.41
CA ASP A 67 -28.32 -42.01 -22.25
C ASP A 67 -27.54 -41.95 -20.92
N GLU A 68 -26.44 -42.72 -20.82
CA GLU A 68 -25.51 -42.63 -19.69
C GLU A 68 -24.84 -41.26 -19.57
N ARG A 69 -24.42 -40.67 -20.71
CA ARG A 69 -23.83 -39.32 -20.74
C ARG A 69 -24.86 -38.25 -20.40
N LEU A 70 -26.05 -38.29 -20.98
CA LEU A 70 -27.12 -37.33 -20.66
C LEU A 70 -27.52 -37.38 -19.19
N THR A 71 -27.58 -38.57 -18.60
CA THR A 71 -27.87 -38.75 -17.16
C THR A 71 -26.79 -38.10 -16.30
N ARG A 72 -25.52 -38.26 -16.67
CA ARG A 72 -24.38 -37.66 -15.98
C ARG A 72 -24.43 -36.13 -16.02
N GLU A 73 -24.63 -35.57 -17.21
CA GLU A 73 -24.61 -34.12 -17.43
C GLU A 73 -25.81 -33.44 -16.74
N ARG A 74 -26.97 -34.10 -16.71
CA ARG A 74 -28.11 -33.65 -15.88
C ARG A 74 -27.81 -33.67 -14.39
N ALA A 75 -27.08 -34.67 -13.91
CA ALA A 75 -26.66 -34.73 -12.51
C ALA A 75 -25.63 -33.63 -12.17
N GLU A 76 -24.72 -33.34 -13.09
CA GLU A 76 -23.72 -32.26 -12.97
C GLU A 76 -24.41 -30.87 -12.96
N ALA A 77 -25.36 -30.64 -13.87
CA ALA A 77 -26.18 -29.42 -13.90
C ALA A 77 -27.00 -29.25 -12.61
N LEU A 78 -27.64 -30.31 -12.11
CA LEU A 78 -28.39 -30.28 -10.85
C LEU A 78 -27.48 -29.97 -9.66
N ALA A 79 -26.31 -30.60 -9.58
CA ALA A 79 -25.33 -30.35 -8.53
C ALA A 79 -24.81 -28.90 -8.58
N ALA A 80 -24.59 -28.34 -9.77
CA ALA A 80 -24.20 -26.95 -9.95
C ALA A 80 -25.30 -25.98 -9.47
N TRP A 81 -26.57 -26.26 -9.78
CA TRP A 81 -27.73 -25.50 -9.29
C TRP A 81 -27.86 -25.56 -7.76
N GLN A 82 -27.72 -26.74 -7.16
CA GLN A 82 -27.78 -26.91 -5.71
C GLN A 82 -26.69 -26.10 -5.00
N ARG A 83 -25.46 -26.10 -5.53
CA ARG A 83 -24.36 -25.29 -5.01
C ARG A 83 -24.65 -23.79 -5.14
N LEU A 84 -25.16 -23.35 -6.29
CA LEU A 84 -25.54 -21.96 -6.50
C LEU A 84 -26.64 -21.51 -5.54
N ALA A 85 -27.65 -22.35 -5.32
CA ALA A 85 -28.71 -22.09 -4.36
C ALA A 85 -28.17 -21.95 -2.92
N GLY A 86 -27.32 -22.89 -2.49
CA GLY A 86 -26.70 -22.86 -1.17
C GLY A 86 -25.84 -21.61 -0.93
N GLU A 87 -24.99 -21.22 -1.89
CA GLU A 87 -24.19 -19.99 -1.76
C GLU A 87 -25.06 -18.71 -1.80
N THR A 88 -26.17 -18.73 -2.56
CA THR A 88 -27.13 -17.61 -2.57
C THR A 88 -27.83 -17.45 -1.23
N GLU A 89 -28.25 -18.56 -0.61
CA GLU A 89 -28.83 -18.57 0.73
C GLU A 89 -27.81 -18.10 1.79
N ARG A 90 -26.56 -18.59 1.70
CA ARG A 90 -25.46 -18.13 2.54
C ARG A 90 -25.23 -16.62 2.42
N LEU A 91 -25.25 -16.08 1.20
CA LEU A 91 -25.13 -14.63 0.99
C LEU A 91 -26.29 -13.87 1.63
N ALA A 92 -27.52 -14.39 1.51
CA ALA A 92 -28.69 -13.76 2.13
C ALA A 92 -28.54 -13.69 3.66
N GLY A 93 -28.09 -14.78 4.30
CA GLY A 93 -27.79 -14.79 5.74
C GLY A 93 -26.72 -13.76 6.14
N LEU A 94 -25.61 -13.68 5.40
CA LEU A 94 -24.56 -12.68 5.66
C LEU A 94 -25.07 -11.24 5.53
N LEU A 95 -25.97 -10.98 4.58
CA LEU A 95 -26.58 -9.66 4.41
C LEU A 95 -27.55 -9.31 5.54
N GLU A 96 -28.27 -10.29 6.07
CA GLU A 96 -29.12 -10.12 7.24
C GLU A 96 -28.29 -9.83 8.50
N ASP A 97 -27.20 -10.57 8.70
CA ASP A 97 -26.24 -10.33 9.79
C ASP A 97 -25.66 -8.92 9.71
N LEU A 98 -25.21 -8.49 8.53
CA LEU A 98 -24.72 -7.13 8.29
C LEU A 98 -25.78 -6.07 8.63
N ALA A 99 -27.04 -6.28 8.21
CA ALA A 99 -28.15 -5.38 8.55
C ALA A 99 -28.45 -5.38 10.06
N GLY A 100 -28.25 -6.50 10.76
CA GLY A 100 -28.28 -6.58 12.22
C GLY A 100 -27.19 -5.74 12.89
N ILE A 101 -25.95 -5.91 12.44
CA ILE A 101 -24.79 -5.18 12.95
C ILE A 101 -24.94 -3.67 12.74
N GLU A 102 -25.36 -3.23 11.55
CA GLU A 102 -25.57 -1.81 11.25
C GLU A 102 -26.67 -1.18 12.10
N ARG A 103 -27.77 -1.91 12.37
CA ARG A 103 -28.81 -1.44 13.31
C ARG A 103 -28.26 -1.30 14.73
N GLU A 104 -27.44 -2.23 15.19
CA GLU A 104 -26.85 -2.15 16.52
C GLU A 104 -25.85 -1.00 16.63
N LEU A 105 -25.00 -0.81 15.60
CA LEU A 105 -24.12 0.35 15.50
C LEU A 105 -24.90 1.67 15.55
N GLY A 106 -26.03 1.76 14.84
CA GLY A 106 -26.90 2.93 14.89
C GLY A 106 -27.49 3.21 16.29
N ARG A 107 -27.73 2.18 17.11
CA ARG A 107 -28.24 2.34 18.49
C ARG A 107 -27.19 2.82 19.47
N LEU A 108 -25.90 2.52 19.24
CA LEU A 108 -24.81 3.01 20.09
C LEU A 108 -24.62 4.53 19.99
N GLY A 109 -25.26 5.17 19.01
CA GLY A 109 -25.27 6.62 18.86
C GLY A 109 -23.86 7.18 18.69
N ASP A 110 -23.67 8.39 19.23
CA ASP A 110 -22.44 9.15 19.04
C ASP A 110 -21.41 8.95 20.18
N ALA A 111 -21.48 7.81 20.88
CA ALA A 111 -20.56 7.50 21.99
C ALA A 111 -19.09 7.57 21.53
N HIS A 112 -18.80 7.19 20.29
CA HIS A 112 -17.45 7.26 19.72
C HIS A 112 -16.93 8.70 19.57
N ALA A 113 -17.78 9.65 19.16
CA ALA A 113 -17.38 11.05 19.06
C ALA A 113 -17.39 11.77 20.42
N ALA A 114 -18.25 11.35 21.35
CA ALA A 114 -18.32 11.90 22.70
C ALA A 114 -17.14 11.47 23.59
N TYR A 115 -16.60 10.26 23.38
CA TYR A 115 -15.61 9.66 24.26
C TYR A 115 -14.31 10.47 24.45
N PRO A 116 -13.67 11.03 23.39
CA PRO A 116 -12.47 11.85 23.56
C PRO A 116 -12.71 13.09 24.44
N ALA A 117 -13.88 13.72 24.33
CA ALA A 117 -14.22 14.89 25.13
C ALA A 117 -14.43 14.51 26.61
N LEU A 118 -15.03 13.35 26.88
CA LEU A 118 -15.18 12.82 28.25
C LEU A 118 -13.83 12.48 28.88
N LEU A 119 -12.92 11.85 28.13
CA LEU A 119 -11.55 11.58 28.60
C LEU A 119 -10.81 12.88 28.93
N ALA A 120 -10.89 13.89 28.06
CA ALA A 120 -10.25 15.19 28.29
C ALA A 120 -10.86 15.95 29.49
N ALA A 121 -12.17 15.84 29.70
CA ALA A 121 -12.81 16.40 30.89
C ALA A 121 -12.32 15.72 32.18
N ARG A 122 -12.23 14.38 32.19
CA ARG A 122 -11.74 13.63 33.35
C ARG A 122 -10.27 13.90 33.65
N GLU A 123 -9.43 14.02 32.62
CA GLU A 123 -8.01 14.35 32.79
C GLU A 123 -7.82 15.73 33.44
N ARG A 124 -8.57 16.74 32.98
CA ARG A 124 -8.53 18.08 33.61
C ARG A 124 -8.93 18.03 35.09
N ASP A 125 -9.99 17.30 35.41
CA ASP A 125 -10.46 17.15 36.79
C ASP A 125 -9.40 16.51 37.71
N ILE A 126 -8.74 15.44 37.24
CA ILE A 126 -7.64 14.77 37.96
C ILE A 126 -6.47 15.74 38.19
N LEU A 127 -6.09 16.50 37.17
CA LEU A 127 -4.97 17.45 37.24
C LEU A 127 -5.28 18.63 38.18
N GLU A 128 -6.48 19.21 38.09
CA GLU A 128 -6.91 20.34 38.92
C GLU A 128 -7.04 19.97 40.41
N ARG A 129 -7.49 18.75 40.69
CA ARG A 129 -7.65 18.25 42.06
C ARG A 129 -6.39 17.62 42.64
N GLY A 130 -5.37 17.39 41.83
CA GLY A 130 -4.15 16.71 42.25
C GLY A 130 -4.39 15.27 42.70
N GLU A 131 -5.27 14.52 42.02
CA GLU A 131 -5.52 13.12 42.34
C GLU A 131 -4.24 12.26 42.13
N PRO A 132 -4.15 11.04 42.72
CA PRO A 132 -2.93 10.22 42.66
C PRO A 132 -2.32 10.00 41.27
N ASN A 133 -3.15 9.98 40.21
CA ASN A 133 -2.71 9.78 38.83
C ASN A 133 -2.22 11.07 38.13
N ALA A 134 -2.36 12.26 38.73
CA ALA A 134 -2.10 13.54 38.09
C ALA A 134 -0.66 13.68 37.56
N ALA A 135 0.34 13.30 38.38
CA ALA A 135 1.74 13.37 37.98
C ALA A 135 2.05 12.48 36.76
N ARG A 136 1.52 11.24 36.76
CA ARG A 136 1.72 10.30 35.65
C ARG A 136 0.99 10.74 34.39
N LEU A 137 -0.22 11.30 34.50
CA LEU A 137 -0.95 11.84 33.35
C LEU A 137 -0.23 13.03 32.71
N ALA A 138 0.33 13.93 33.51
CA ALA A 138 1.15 15.03 33.01
C ALA A 138 2.40 14.54 32.25
N GLU A 139 3.09 13.54 32.79
CA GLU A 139 4.23 12.89 32.13
C GLU A 139 3.81 12.22 30.80
N LEU A 140 2.70 11.48 30.80
CA LEU A 140 2.16 10.88 29.57
C LEU A 140 1.81 11.93 28.51
N GLY A 141 1.33 13.11 28.91
CA GLY A 141 1.07 14.23 28.00
C GLY A 141 2.33 14.72 27.28
N VAL A 142 3.45 14.82 27.99
CA VAL A 142 4.77 15.14 27.40
C VAL A 142 5.19 14.03 26.44
N LEU A 143 5.19 12.77 26.89
CA LEU A 143 5.59 11.62 26.07
C LEU A 143 4.74 11.48 24.79
N LEU A 144 3.44 11.75 24.87
CA LEU A 144 2.53 11.71 23.71
C LEU A 144 2.78 12.84 22.71
N THR A 145 3.28 13.99 23.20
CA THR A 145 3.71 15.11 22.36
C THR A 145 4.99 14.74 21.64
N ASP A 146 6.02 14.29 22.37
CA ASP A 146 7.31 13.87 21.82
C ASP A 146 7.17 12.76 20.76
N VAL A 147 6.38 11.72 21.07
CA VAL A 147 6.10 10.64 20.09
C VAL A 147 5.29 11.15 18.90
N GLY A 148 4.43 12.15 19.10
CA GLY A 148 3.70 12.81 18.01
C GLY A 148 4.63 13.55 17.06
N GLU A 149 5.62 14.27 17.60
CA GLU A 149 6.67 14.95 16.83
C GLU A 149 7.54 13.94 16.08
N ALA A 150 7.98 12.86 16.73
CA ALA A 150 8.77 11.81 16.09
C ALA A 150 8.04 11.14 14.90
N ILE A 151 6.72 10.92 15.02
CA ILE A 151 5.91 10.40 13.89
C ILE A 151 5.89 11.40 12.73
N ARG A 152 5.71 12.69 13.01
CA ARG A 152 5.69 13.76 12.00
C ARG A 152 7.03 13.84 11.26
N GLU A 153 8.15 13.86 12.00
CA GLU A 153 9.49 13.89 11.42
C GLU A 153 9.78 12.65 10.56
N HIS A 154 9.33 11.46 10.98
CA HIS A 154 9.42 10.26 10.15
C HIS A 154 8.61 10.36 8.85
N ASP A 155 7.41 10.96 8.90
CA ASP A 155 6.57 11.16 7.72
C ASP A 155 7.21 12.17 6.74
N GLU A 156 7.81 13.25 7.24
CA GLU A 156 8.56 14.24 6.46
C GLU A 156 9.80 13.63 5.81
N ALA A 157 10.62 12.90 6.58
CA ALA A 157 11.79 12.19 6.08
C ALA A 157 11.41 11.13 5.03
N ARG A 158 10.29 10.43 5.20
CA ARG A 158 9.78 9.48 4.20
C ARG A 158 9.41 10.21 2.90
N GLN A 159 8.71 11.34 2.98
CA GLN A 159 8.33 12.11 1.79
C GLN A 159 9.57 12.60 1.02
N ALA A 160 10.56 13.15 1.73
CA ALA A 160 11.81 13.59 1.13
C ALA A 160 12.62 12.42 0.54
N GLY A 161 12.68 11.28 1.23
CA GLY A 161 13.35 10.07 0.74
C GLY A 161 12.72 9.50 -0.53
N LEU A 162 11.38 9.49 -0.61
CA LEU A 162 10.65 9.07 -1.82
C LEU A 162 10.87 10.04 -2.99
N ALA A 163 10.97 11.35 -2.70
CA ALA A 163 11.36 12.33 -3.72
C ALA A 163 12.79 12.08 -4.21
N ALA A 164 13.75 11.87 -3.29
CA ALA A 164 15.13 11.57 -3.64
C ALA A 164 15.26 10.28 -4.46
N GLN A 165 14.57 9.20 -4.08
CA GLN A 165 14.56 7.94 -4.85
C GLN A 165 14.06 8.16 -6.29
N ARG A 166 12.98 8.91 -6.48
CA ARG A 166 12.43 9.20 -7.81
C ARG A 166 13.43 9.95 -8.69
N GLU A 167 14.06 11.00 -8.15
CA GLU A 167 15.02 11.80 -8.92
C GLU A 167 16.32 11.02 -9.20
N VAL A 168 16.81 10.22 -8.24
CA VAL A 168 17.97 9.32 -8.47
C VAL A 168 17.64 8.27 -9.52
N ALA A 169 16.43 7.70 -9.52
CA ALA A 169 15.99 6.76 -10.56
C ALA A 169 15.91 7.42 -11.95
N ALA A 170 15.55 8.70 -12.04
CA ALA A 170 15.59 9.45 -13.29
C ALA A 170 17.03 9.56 -13.84
N VAL A 171 18.03 9.82 -12.98
CA VAL A 171 19.45 9.81 -13.36
C VAL A 171 19.89 8.42 -13.85
N LEU A 172 19.48 7.35 -13.17
CA LEU A 172 19.77 5.97 -13.60
C LEU A 172 19.18 5.65 -14.97
N LYS A 173 17.94 6.10 -15.26
CA LYS A 173 17.29 5.91 -16.56
C LYS A 173 18.04 6.63 -17.68
N LEU A 174 18.57 7.82 -17.42
CA LEU A 174 19.38 8.57 -18.37
C LEU A 174 20.71 7.86 -18.66
N LEU A 175 21.38 7.36 -17.61
CA LEU A 175 22.62 6.58 -17.76
C LEU A 175 22.39 5.26 -18.50
N ASP A 176 21.26 4.58 -18.26
CA ASP A 176 20.89 3.36 -18.98
C ASP A 176 20.60 3.63 -20.46
N SER A 177 19.90 4.73 -20.75
CA SER A 177 19.65 5.16 -22.14
C SER A 177 20.96 5.43 -22.87
N ALA A 178 21.89 6.16 -22.24
CA ALA A 178 23.23 6.44 -22.79
C ALA A 178 24.04 5.16 -23.03
N ARG A 179 23.93 4.16 -22.14
CA ARG A 179 24.56 2.85 -22.32
C ARG A 179 23.96 2.04 -23.48
N ASN A 180 22.65 2.10 -23.70
CA ASN A 180 21.99 1.28 -24.73
C ASN A 180 22.13 1.89 -26.14
N LEU A 181 22.36 3.21 -26.23
CA LEU A 181 22.68 3.92 -27.48
C LEU A 181 24.04 3.51 -28.07
N SER A 182 24.95 2.92 -27.27
CA SER A 182 26.22 2.39 -27.78
C SER A 182 26.06 1.07 -28.56
N GLY A 183 24.87 0.46 -28.56
CA GLY A 183 24.64 -0.86 -29.16
C GLY A 183 23.96 -0.87 -30.53
N TRP A 184 23.24 0.19 -30.93
CA TRP A 184 22.38 0.18 -32.13
C TRP A 184 22.28 1.55 -32.83
N ASP A 185 22.86 1.63 -34.03
CA ASP A 185 22.37 2.29 -35.27
C ASP A 185 21.66 3.67 -35.17
N MET A 186 22.38 4.75 -34.79
CA MET A 186 21.98 6.14 -35.13
C MET A 186 22.78 6.71 -36.31
N LEU A 187 23.35 5.83 -37.16
CA LEU A 187 24.03 6.20 -38.41
C LEU A 187 23.01 6.32 -39.57
N GLY A 188 22.11 7.29 -39.43
CA GLY A 188 21.30 7.83 -40.52
C GLY A 188 21.40 9.35 -40.50
N GLY A 189 22.59 9.88 -40.80
CA GLY A 189 22.94 11.28 -40.60
C GLY A 189 22.10 12.31 -41.36
N GLY A 190 21.94 13.49 -40.75
CA GLY A 190 21.50 14.72 -41.43
C GLY A 190 20.67 15.65 -40.56
N LEU A 191 21.24 16.81 -40.19
CA LEU A 191 20.66 18.13 -39.81
C LEU A 191 19.47 18.22 -38.80
N VAL A 192 18.92 17.11 -38.31
CA VAL A 192 17.86 17.06 -37.27
C VAL A 192 18.46 16.72 -35.88
N ALA A 193 19.75 16.43 -35.83
CA ALA A 193 20.48 16.01 -34.64
C ALA A 193 20.74 17.18 -33.65
N ASP A 194 21.26 18.32 -34.14
CA ASP A 194 21.77 19.42 -33.31
C ASP A 194 20.77 20.00 -32.29
N ALA A 195 19.50 20.18 -32.66
CA ALA A 195 18.48 20.75 -31.77
C ALA A 195 17.97 19.75 -30.71
N PHE A 196 18.04 18.46 -31.03
CA PHE A 196 17.42 17.39 -30.23
C PHE A 196 18.44 16.80 -29.25
N GLU A 197 19.72 16.89 -29.58
CA GLU A 197 20.83 16.47 -28.74
C GLU A 197 21.15 17.50 -27.64
N HIS A 198 21.05 18.80 -27.94
CA HIS A 198 21.28 19.87 -26.96
C HIS A 198 20.23 19.88 -25.84
N ASP A 199 18.98 19.50 -26.15
CA ASP A 199 17.93 19.40 -25.13
C ASP A 199 18.13 18.18 -24.21
N ARG A 200 18.59 17.04 -24.73
CA ARG A 200 18.89 15.85 -23.91
C ARG A 200 20.03 16.06 -22.92
N LEU A 201 21.07 16.78 -23.30
CA LEU A 201 22.15 17.17 -22.40
C LEU A 201 21.65 18.06 -21.26
N LYS A 202 20.85 19.08 -21.59
CA LYS A 202 20.18 19.92 -20.60
C LYS A 202 19.22 19.12 -19.72
N GLN A 203 18.54 18.10 -20.24
CA GLN A 203 17.70 17.21 -19.43
C GLN A 203 18.53 16.38 -18.44
N ALA A 204 19.70 15.86 -18.86
CA ALA A 204 20.58 15.09 -17.99
C ALA A 204 21.16 15.94 -16.86
N GLU A 205 21.68 17.12 -17.18
CA GLU A 205 22.19 18.07 -16.19
C GLU A 205 21.10 18.47 -15.19
N ARG A 206 19.89 18.81 -15.69
CA ARG A 206 18.74 19.13 -14.85
C ARG A 206 18.37 17.96 -13.92
N ALA A 207 18.41 16.72 -14.41
CA ALA A 207 18.09 15.54 -13.60
C ALA A 207 19.10 15.32 -12.46
N VAL A 208 20.40 15.50 -12.73
CA VAL A 208 21.45 15.38 -11.71
C VAL A 208 21.29 16.44 -10.62
N TRP A 209 21.09 17.70 -11.00
CA TRP A 209 20.88 18.78 -10.02
C TRP A 209 19.58 18.63 -9.22
N LYS A 210 18.50 18.14 -9.85
CA LYS A 210 17.26 17.80 -9.14
C LYS A 210 17.49 16.67 -8.14
N ALA A 211 18.20 15.63 -8.54
CA ALA A 211 18.52 14.51 -7.66
C ALA A 211 19.41 14.94 -6.49
N GLN A 212 20.46 15.74 -6.71
CA GLN A 212 21.29 16.25 -5.62
C GLN A 212 20.48 17.14 -4.67
N ARG A 213 19.66 18.05 -5.19
CA ARG A 213 18.77 18.89 -4.35
C ARG A 213 17.81 18.04 -3.52
N ALA A 214 17.21 17.00 -4.11
CA ALA A 214 16.31 16.11 -3.39
C ALA A 214 17.04 15.31 -2.30
N LEU A 215 18.27 14.88 -2.56
CA LEU A 215 19.14 14.25 -1.57
C LEU A 215 19.54 15.21 -0.44
N ASP A 216 19.77 16.50 -0.72
CA ASP A 216 20.07 17.51 0.29
C ASP A 216 18.84 17.84 1.17
N VAL A 217 17.63 17.82 0.59
CA VAL A 217 16.38 17.88 1.36
C VAL A 217 16.29 16.64 2.25
N PHE A 218 16.44 15.45 1.68
CA PHE A 218 16.34 14.21 2.44
C PHE A 218 17.37 14.13 3.58
N ALA A 219 18.60 14.60 3.36
CA ALA A 219 19.62 14.68 4.38
C ALA A 219 19.26 15.62 5.54
N ARG A 220 18.52 16.71 5.27
CA ARG A 220 18.02 17.62 6.30
C ARG A 220 16.92 16.97 7.13
N GLU A 221 15.92 16.36 6.49
CA GLU A 221 14.85 15.65 7.21
C GLU A 221 15.39 14.47 8.03
N LEU A 222 16.44 13.79 7.55
CA LEU A 222 17.14 12.76 8.33
C LEU A 222 17.84 13.33 9.58
N ALA A 223 18.30 14.58 9.53
CA ALA A 223 18.97 15.21 10.66
C ALA A 223 18.00 15.48 11.82
N ASP A 224 16.73 15.73 11.52
CA ASP A 224 15.67 15.87 12.54
C ASP A 224 15.47 14.54 13.28
N LEU A 225 15.66 13.40 12.60
CA LEU A 225 15.70 12.07 13.21
C LEU A 225 17.02 11.71 13.91
N GLY A 226 17.94 12.67 14.06
CA GLY A 226 19.27 12.46 14.64
C GLY A 226 20.25 11.72 13.71
N ILE A 227 19.90 11.49 12.45
CA ILE A 227 20.72 10.77 11.47
C ILE A 227 21.48 11.76 10.60
N ARG A 228 22.80 11.82 10.76
CA ARG A 228 23.66 12.68 9.94
C ARG A 228 24.09 11.95 8.67
N ALA A 229 23.54 12.35 7.52
CA ALA A 229 23.94 11.85 6.21
C ALA A 229 24.36 12.99 5.28
N LYS A 230 25.32 12.72 4.39
CA LYS A 230 25.72 13.62 3.29
C LYS A 230 25.85 12.82 2.00
N PRO A 231 24.73 12.35 1.42
CA PRO A 231 24.74 11.66 0.15
C PRO A 231 25.16 12.64 -0.97
N THR A 232 26.21 12.29 -1.68
CA THR A 232 26.69 13.06 -2.84
C THR A 232 26.63 12.17 -4.06
N LEU A 233 25.96 12.62 -5.13
CA LEU A 233 26.02 11.93 -6.41
C LEU A 233 27.45 12.02 -6.97
N PRO A 234 27.96 10.97 -7.64
CA PRO A 234 29.20 11.06 -8.39
C PRO A 234 29.14 12.23 -9.38
N GLU A 235 30.27 12.89 -9.62
CA GLU A 235 30.34 13.94 -10.63
C GLU A 235 29.92 13.38 -12.00
N VAL A 236 28.78 13.88 -12.48
CA VAL A 236 28.26 13.55 -13.81
C VAL A 236 28.78 14.61 -14.75
N ASP A 237 30.00 14.41 -15.26
CA ASP A 237 30.57 15.35 -16.24
C ASP A 237 29.74 15.33 -17.52
N THR A 238 28.99 16.39 -17.76
CA THR A 238 28.09 16.51 -18.91
C THR A 238 28.85 16.67 -20.23
N ARG A 239 30.16 16.97 -20.20
CA ARG A 239 31.01 17.04 -21.39
C ARG A 239 31.24 15.66 -22.01
N TRP A 240 31.48 14.61 -21.22
CA TRP A 240 31.58 13.25 -21.79
C TRP A 240 30.22 12.74 -22.31
N PHE A 241 29.10 13.21 -21.75
CA PHE A 241 27.79 12.93 -22.34
C PHE A 241 27.69 13.51 -23.76
N VAL A 242 28.21 14.71 -24.02
CA VAL A 242 28.34 15.27 -25.38
C VAL A 242 29.20 14.33 -26.23
N ASP A 243 30.38 13.94 -25.76
CA ASP A 243 31.30 13.05 -26.48
C ASP A 243 30.75 11.62 -26.74
N THR A 244 29.72 11.21 -25.99
CA THR A 244 29.02 9.92 -26.14
C THR A 244 27.97 9.96 -27.24
N PHE A 245 27.34 11.12 -27.46
CA PHE A 245 26.32 11.28 -28.50
C PHE A 245 26.92 11.72 -29.85
N PHE A 246 28.09 12.39 -29.87
CA PHE A 246 28.56 13.10 -31.06
C PHE A 246 29.87 12.60 -31.72
N ASP A 247 30.75 11.86 -31.02
CA ASP A 247 32.10 11.56 -31.55
C ASP A 247 32.34 10.08 -31.93
N ASN A 248 32.42 9.85 -33.25
CA ASN A 248 33.09 8.72 -33.90
C ASN A 248 34.60 9.01 -33.98
N ILE A 249 35.47 8.15 -33.39
CA ILE A 249 36.76 7.65 -33.93
C ILE A 249 37.79 7.19 -32.87
N ILE A 250 37.76 7.55 -31.58
CA ILE A 250 38.59 6.88 -30.54
C ILE A 250 37.82 6.66 -29.21
N THR A 251 37.89 5.42 -28.71
CA THR A 251 37.53 4.88 -27.37
C THR A 251 36.09 4.49 -27.01
N ASP A 252 35.62 3.36 -27.56
CA ASP A 252 34.40 2.65 -27.12
C ASP A 252 34.57 1.99 -25.71
N ALA A 253 35.79 1.55 -25.36
CA ALA A 253 36.08 0.88 -24.07
C ALA A 253 36.14 1.84 -22.87
N MET A 254 36.81 3.01 -23.00
CA MET A 254 36.93 3.99 -21.91
C MET A 254 35.59 4.68 -21.60
N LYS A 255 34.73 4.88 -22.62
CA LYS A 255 33.37 5.42 -22.48
C LYS A 255 32.46 4.47 -21.69
N HIS A 256 32.48 3.17 -22.02
CA HIS A 256 31.71 2.13 -21.32
C HIS A 256 32.09 2.02 -19.84
N ASP A 257 33.38 2.05 -19.52
CA ASP A 257 33.85 1.92 -18.15
C ASP A 257 33.49 3.14 -17.28
N ARG A 258 33.51 4.36 -17.85
CA ARG A 258 33.09 5.58 -17.15
C ARG A 258 31.57 5.59 -16.90
N ILE A 259 30.75 5.26 -17.90
CA ILE A 259 29.29 5.14 -17.74
C ILE A 259 28.96 4.11 -16.66
N LYS A 260 29.61 2.94 -16.70
CA LYS A 260 29.45 1.91 -15.67
C LYS A 260 29.85 2.42 -14.28
N GLN A 261 30.95 3.16 -14.15
CA GLN A 261 31.41 3.67 -12.87
C GLN A 261 30.40 4.67 -12.27
N THR A 262 29.93 5.64 -13.07
CA THR A 262 28.90 6.59 -12.64
C THR A 262 27.60 5.86 -12.31
N GLN A 263 27.17 4.92 -13.14
CA GLN A 263 25.98 4.10 -12.89
C GLN A 263 26.09 3.33 -11.57
N ARG A 264 27.25 2.72 -11.26
CA ARG A 264 27.48 2.05 -9.97
C ARG A 264 27.37 3.01 -8.79
N GLY A 265 27.98 4.19 -8.87
CA GLY A 265 27.89 5.18 -7.80
C GLY A 265 26.46 5.71 -7.59
N VAL A 266 25.71 5.97 -8.66
CA VAL A 266 24.30 6.36 -8.55
C VAL A 266 23.44 5.21 -8.00
N GLN A 267 23.74 3.95 -8.38
CA GLN A 267 23.09 2.77 -7.80
C GLN A 267 23.38 2.62 -6.31
N GLU A 268 24.60 2.94 -5.85
CA GLU A 268 24.95 2.93 -4.42
C GLU A 268 24.13 3.96 -3.64
N VAL A 269 23.97 5.17 -4.19
CA VAL A 269 23.10 6.21 -3.60
C VAL A 269 21.63 5.76 -3.59
N ALA A 270 21.15 5.14 -4.66
CA ALA A 270 19.79 4.60 -4.73
C ALA A 270 19.54 3.54 -3.65
N ARG A 271 20.47 2.58 -3.50
CA ARG A 271 20.40 1.55 -2.45
C ARG A 271 20.52 2.14 -1.05
N TRP A 272 21.34 3.18 -0.87
CA TRP A 272 21.41 3.90 0.39
C TRP A 272 20.05 4.54 0.73
N ALA A 273 19.43 5.24 -0.22
CA ALA A 273 18.13 5.87 -0.02
C ALA A 273 17.04 4.83 0.30
N GLU A 274 17.06 3.68 -0.37
CA GLU A 274 16.16 2.56 -0.08
C GLU A 274 16.33 2.02 1.34
N ARG A 275 17.57 1.78 1.79
CA ARG A 275 17.85 1.33 3.17
C ARG A 275 17.38 2.36 4.20
N MET A 276 17.60 3.65 3.93
CA MET A 276 17.16 4.72 4.82
C MET A 276 15.63 4.80 4.90
N LEU A 277 14.94 4.68 3.77
CA LEU A 277 13.47 4.63 3.73
C LEU A 277 12.92 3.45 4.52
N ALA A 278 13.50 2.25 4.37
CA ALA A 278 13.10 1.10 5.17
C ALA A 278 13.30 1.35 6.68
N ALA A 279 14.42 1.96 7.07
CA ALA A 279 14.67 2.33 8.46
C ALA A 279 13.66 3.37 9.00
N ILE A 280 13.32 4.39 8.20
CA ILE A 280 12.33 5.42 8.56
C ILE A 280 10.94 4.79 8.75
N VAL A 281 10.51 3.91 7.84
CA VAL A 281 9.21 3.23 7.96
C VAL A 281 9.16 2.38 9.23
N ASN A 282 10.21 1.61 9.50
CA ASN A 282 10.30 0.81 10.73
C ASN A 282 10.29 1.70 12.00
N GLY A 283 11.01 2.82 11.97
CA GLY A 283 11.04 3.81 13.05
C GLY A 283 9.67 4.41 13.31
N ARG A 284 8.96 4.83 12.24
CA ARG A 284 7.57 5.29 12.31
C ARG A 284 6.70 4.22 12.97
N GLU A 285 6.74 2.99 12.49
CA GLU A 285 5.90 1.91 13.04
C GLU A 285 6.18 1.63 14.53
N ALA A 286 7.45 1.74 14.95
CA ALA A 286 7.81 1.69 16.36
C ALA A 286 7.20 2.86 17.16
N ALA A 287 7.34 4.10 16.69
CA ALA A 287 6.76 5.28 17.32
C ALA A 287 5.22 5.21 17.39
N ALA A 288 4.57 4.71 16.34
CA ALA A 288 3.12 4.51 16.31
C ALA A 288 2.65 3.45 17.34
N ARG A 289 3.40 2.34 17.48
CA ARG A 289 3.12 1.35 18.53
C ARG A 289 3.31 1.94 19.92
N ASP A 290 4.33 2.75 20.13
CA ASP A 290 4.57 3.39 21.41
C ASP A 290 3.47 4.40 21.75
N ARG A 291 3.02 5.20 20.77
CA ARG A 291 1.86 6.09 20.92
C ARG A 291 0.62 5.35 21.37
N LEU A 292 0.32 4.20 20.76
CA LEU A 292 -0.83 3.38 21.15
C LEU A 292 -0.70 2.87 22.59
N ARG A 293 0.50 2.42 22.98
CA ARG A 293 0.78 1.98 24.36
C ARG A 293 0.54 3.10 25.37
N LEU A 294 1.06 4.30 25.10
CA LEU A 294 0.88 5.48 25.94
C LEU A 294 -0.58 5.92 26.03
N LEU A 295 -1.31 5.94 24.90
CA LEU A 295 -2.75 6.24 24.90
C LEU A 295 -3.56 5.22 25.72
N SER A 296 -3.21 3.93 25.63
CA SER A 296 -3.85 2.87 26.39
C SER A 296 -3.57 2.99 27.90
N GLU A 297 -2.36 3.42 28.27
CA GLU A 297 -2.02 3.74 29.65
C GLU A 297 -2.81 4.94 30.16
N ARG A 298 -2.83 6.04 29.38
CA ARG A 298 -3.61 7.24 29.70
C ARG A 298 -5.09 6.88 29.92
N GLU A 299 -5.70 6.13 29.00
CA GLU A 299 -7.10 5.72 29.14
C GLU A 299 -7.36 4.90 30.40
N ARG A 300 -6.50 3.94 30.74
CA ARG A 300 -6.62 3.15 31.99
C ARG A 300 -6.59 4.03 33.24
N LEU A 301 -5.69 5.01 33.29
CA LEU A 301 -5.57 5.94 34.43
C LEU A 301 -6.76 6.90 34.55
N LEU A 302 -7.47 7.15 33.46
CA LEU A 302 -8.66 8.01 33.43
C LEU A 302 -9.95 7.24 33.77
N VAL A 303 -10.05 5.98 33.36
CA VAL A 303 -11.24 5.13 33.54
C VAL A 303 -11.23 4.39 34.88
N SER A 304 -10.06 4.02 35.42
CA SER A 304 -9.97 3.39 36.74
C SER A 304 -9.51 4.41 37.79
N PRO A 305 -10.33 4.72 38.82
CA PRO A 305 -9.83 5.45 39.98
C PRO A 305 -8.76 4.57 40.63
N GLY A 306 -7.61 5.17 40.96
CA GLY A 306 -6.56 4.46 41.68
C GLY A 306 -7.17 3.78 42.90
N ALA A 307 -7.00 2.46 43.00
CA ALA A 307 -7.25 1.77 44.26
C ALA A 307 -6.17 2.28 45.24
N ASP A 308 -6.61 2.97 46.29
CA ASP A 308 -5.80 3.25 47.48
C ASP A 308 -5.31 1.94 48.14
#